data_AF-A0A661IRK0-F1
#
_entry.id   AF-A0A661IRK0-F1
#
_cell.length_a   1.000
_cell.length_b   1.000
_cell.length_c   1.000
_cell.angle_alpha   90.00
_cell.angle_beta   90.00
_cell.angle_gamma   90.00
#
_symmetry.space_group_name_H-M   'P 1'
#
loop_
_entity.id
_entity.type
_entity.pdbx_description
1 polymer ?
#
loop_
_entity_poly.entity_id
_entity_poly.type
_entity_poly.pdbx_seq_one_letter_code
_entity_poly.pdbx_strand_id
1 'polypeptide(L)' 'MALELFERYKLNGMIMFINRSCKAVSFAVHELKELLTEKTGLPALVFEADMGDPWFYSEAQVRTRIEAYLETLQELAQ' A
#
# COMPACT_ATOMS: atom_id res chain seq x y z
N MET A 1 0.77 5.99 16.89
CA MET A 1 1.27 6.67 15.67
C MET A 1 0.53 6.27 14.39
N ALA A 2 0.70 5.08 13.78
CA ALA A 2 0.00 4.77 12.52
C ALA A 2 -1.49 4.44 12.72
N LEU A 3 -1.83 3.60 13.71
CA LEU A 3 -3.21 3.19 14.01
C LEU A 3 -4.12 4.38 14.39
N GLU A 4 -3.58 5.36 15.11
CA GLU A 4 -4.30 6.61 15.43
C GLU A 4 -4.73 7.37 14.18
N LEU A 5 -3.98 7.28 13.07
CA LEU A 5 -4.33 7.95 11.82
C LEU A 5 -5.53 7.27 11.15
N PHE A 6 -5.67 5.95 11.27
CA PHE A 6 -6.83 5.23 10.74
C PHE A 6 -8.11 5.72 11.41
N GLU A 7 -8.11 5.85 12.74
CA GLU A 7 -9.28 6.33 13.48
C GLU A 7 -9.57 7.82 13.23
N ARG A 8 -8.52 8.64 13.16
CA ARG A 8 -8.61 10.10 12.98
C ARG A 8 -9.12 10.48 11.59
N TYR A 9 -8.61 9.82 10.56
CA TYR A 9 -8.93 10.16 9.16
C TYR A 9 -9.96 9.21 8.53
N LYS A 10 -10.47 8.23 9.29
CA LYS A 10 -11.41 7.22 8.79
C LYS A 10 -10.89 6.54 7.53
N LEU A 11 -9.62 6.13 7.60
CA LEU A 11 -8.98 5.43 6.50
C LEU A 11 -9.67 4.08 6.28
N ASN A 12 -9.93 3.74 5.03
CA ASN A 12 -10.55 2.49 4.60
C ASN A 12 -9.53 1.48 4.04
N GLY A 13 -8.26 1.87 3.96
CA GLY A 13 -7.21 1.08 3.36
C GLY A 13 -5.87 1.79 3.39
N MET A 14 -4.86 1.14 2.83
CA MET A 14 -3.50 1.63 2.80
C MET A 14 -2.78 1.22 1.52
N ILE A 15 -1.98 2.13 0.99
CA ILE A 15 -1.09 1.90 -0.14
C ILE A 15 0.34 2.03 0.37
N MET A 16 1.16 1.01 0.13
CA MET A 16 2.55 0.96 0.57
C MET A 16 3.48 0.82 -0.62
N PHE A 17 4.60 1.52 -0.54
CA PHE A 17 5.59 1.58 -1.59
C PHE A 17 6.89 0.90 -1.16
N ILE A 18 7.35 -0.04 -1.97
CA ILE A 18 8.67 -0.65 -1.86
C ILE A 18 9.57 0.06 -2.86
N ASN A 19 10.48 0.87 -2.34
CA ASN A 19 11.50 1.52 -3.14
C ASN A 19 12.69 0.57 -3.32
N ARG A 20 13.03 0.22 -4.57
CA ARG A 20 14.18 -0.65 -4.87
C ARG A 20 15.50 -0.12 -4.33
N SER A 21 15.76 1.18 -4.49
CA SER A 21 17.01 1.79 -4.03
C SER A 21 17.08 1.99 -2.51
N CYS A 22 15.94 2.12 -1.82
CA CYS A 22 15.91 2.41 -0.39
C CYS A 22 15.62 1.17 0.47
N LYS A 23 16.61 0.28 0.59
CA LYS A 23 16.46 -1.00 1.31
C LYS A 23 16.08 -0.84 2.78
N ALA A 24 16.58 0.19 3.46
CA ALA A 24 16.31 0.40 4.89
C ALA A 24 14.83 0.66 5.19
N VAL A 25 14.15 1.39 4.31
CA VAL A 25 12.72 1.69 4.44
C VAL A 25 11.86 0.54 3.91
N SER A 26 12.27 -0.04 2.78
CA SER A 26 11.53 -1.10 2.08
C SER A 26 11.53 -2.43 2.82
N PHE A 27 12.56 -2.73 3.61
CA PHE A 27 12.71 -4.02 4.30
C PHE A 27 11.52 -4.36 5.21
N ALA A 28 10.99 -3.38 5.93
CA ALA A 28 9.92 -3.59 6.91
C ALA A 28 8.51 -3.51 6.30
N VAL A 29 8.36 -3.20 5.01
CA VAL A 29 7.05 -2.91 4.40
C VAL A 29 6.14 -4.15 4.44
N HIS A 30 6.67 -5.33 4.15
CA HIS A 30 5.88 -6.57 4.18
C HIS A 30 5.38 -6.91 5.58
N GLU A 31 6.27 -6.88 6.57
CA GLU A 31 5.90 -7.10 7.98
C GLU A 31 4.88 -6.07 8.47
N LEU A 32 5.09 -4.80 8.13
CA LEU A 32 4.19 -3.71 8.52
C LEU A 32 2.82 -3.85 7.86
N LYS A 33 2.77 -4.31 6.60
CA LYS A 33 1.52 -4.60 5.90
C LYS A 33 0.71 -5.65 6.66
N GLU A 34 1.33 -6.77 7.02
CA GLU A 34 0.67 -7.86 7.75
C GLU A 34 0.16 -7.38 9.10
N LEU A 35 1.03 -6.76 9.90
CA LEU A 35 0.66 -6.25 11.24
C LEU A 35 -0.47 -5.21 11.20
N LEU A 36 -0.46 -4.29 10.23
CA LEU A 36 -1.53 -3.29 10.09
C LEU A 36 -2.82 -3.91 9.57
N THR A 37 -2.74 -4.85 8.62
CA THR A 37 -3.92 -5.56 8.11
C THR A 37 -4.59 -6.37 9.22
N GLU A 38 -3.82 -7.10 10.03
CA GLU A 38 -4.36 -7.86 11.17
C GLU A 38 -5.01 -6.97 12.22
N LYS A 39 -4.42 -5.81 12.52
CA LYS A 39 -4.92 -4.90 13.56
C LYS A 39 -6.12 -4.08 13.12
N THR A 40 -6.18 -3.69 11.85
CA THR A 40 -7.23 -2.79 11.34
C THR A 40 -8.34 -3.54 10.60
N GLY A 41 -8.06 -4.75 10.10
CA GLY A 41 -8.95 -5.49 9.21
C GLY A 41 -9.06 -4.87 7.81
N LEU A 42 -8.26 -3.84 7.50
CA LEU A 42 -8.34 -3.10 6.25
C LEU A 42 -7.31 -3.63 5.23
N PRO A 43 -7.65 -3.67 3.94
CA PRO A 43 -6.77 -4.22 2.93
C PRO A 43 -5.63 -3.24 2.59
N ALA A 44 -4.49 -3.80 2.17
CA ALA A 44 -3.29 -3.05 1.82
C ALA A 44 -2.77 -3.41 0.43
N LEU A 45 -2.53 -2.40 -0.42
CA LEU A 45 -1.84 -2.56 -1.70
C LEU A 45 -0.35 -2.26 -1.55
N VAL A 46 0.50 -3.21 -1.93
CA VAL A 46 1.96 -3.00 -1.96
C VAL A 46 2.45 -3.03 -3.40
N PHE A 47 3.13 -1.99 -3.87
CA PHE A 47 3.79 -2.00 -5.17
C PHE A 47 5.26 -1.59 -5.07
N GLU A 48 6.06 -2.10 -5.99
CA GLU A 48 7.50 -1.89 -6.05
C GLU A 48 7.83 -1.00 -7.24
N ALA A 49 8.68 0.01 -7.03
CA ALA A 49 9.32 0.77 -8.10
C ALA A 49 10.59 1.44 -7.55
N ASP A 50 11.23 2.25 -8.38
CA ASP A 50 12.31 3.12 -7.95
C ASP A 50 11.88 4.59 -8.08
N MET A 51 12.40 5.45 -7.20
CA MET A 51 12.08 6.88 -7.22
C MET A 51 12.88 7.66 -8.27
N GLY A 52 14.02 7.14 -8.71
CA GLY A 52 14.92 7.78 -9.65
C GLY A 52 15.15 6.99 -10.94
N ASP A 53 14.84 5.70 -10.95
CA ASP A 53 15.03 4.84 -12.12
C ASP A 53 13.67 4.40 -12.75
N PRO A 54 13.28 4.99 -13.90
CA PRO A 54 12.04 4.65 -14.58
C PRO A 54 12.02 3.22 -15.15
N TRP A 55 13.17 2.54 -15.26
CA TRP A 55 13.20 1.13 -15.70
C TRP A 55 12.44 0.20 -14.76
N PHE A 56 12.32 0.58 -13.49
CA PHE A 56 11.61 -0.20 -12.48
C PHE A 56 10.17 0.26 -12.29
N TYR A 57 9.64 1.13 -13.15
CA TYR A 57 8.27 1.61 -13.09
C TYR A 57 7.50 1.27 -14.37
N SER A 58 6.38 0.57 -14.22
CA SER A 58 5.40 0.32 -15.29
C SER A 58 4.09 1.00 -14.95
N GLU A 59 3.78 2.12 -15.63
CA GLU A 59 2.55 2.88 -15.39
C GLU A 59 1.30 2.02 -15.60
N ALA A 60 1.24 1.27 -16.69
CA ALA A 60 0.11 0.41 -17.00
C ALA A 60 -0.13 -0.62 -15.89
N GLN A 61 0.93 -1.28 -15.41
CA GLN A 61 0.82 -2.26 -14.34
C GLN A 61 0.35 -1.63 -13.03
N VAL A 62 0.95 -0.49 -12.64
CA VAL A 62 0.60 0.20 -11.38
C VAL A 62 -0.84 0.71 -11.44
N ARG A 63 -1.27 1.28 -12.56
CA ARG A 63 -2.64 1.74 -12.79
C ARG A 63 -3.65 0.60 -12.61
N THR A 64 -3.48 -0.52 -13.30
CA THR A 64 -4.40 -1.67 -13.19
C THR A 64 -4.47 -2.22 -11.76
N ARG A 65 -3.33 -2.25 -11.04
CA ARG A 65 -3.31 -2.70 -9.64
C ARG A 65 -4.04 -1.75 -8.69
N ILE A 66 -3.93 -0.44 -8.93
CA ILE A 66 -4.67 0.57 -8.16
C ILE A 66 -6.16 0.48 -8.46
N GLU A 67 -6.55 0.35 -9.73
CA GLU A 67 -7.95 0.21 -10.15
C GLU A 67 -8.61 -1.00 -9.45
N ALA A 68 -8.00 -2.19 -9.53
CA ALA A 68 -8.50 -3.39 -8.85
C ALA A 68 -8.58 -3.23 -7.32
N TYR A 69 -7.63 -2.51 -6.72
CA TYR A 69 -7.64 -2.25 -5.27
C TYR A 69 -8.77 -1.30 -4.87
N LEU A 70 -9.04 -0.26 -5.66
CA LEU A 70 -10.15 0.66 -5.43
C LEU A 70 -11.50 -0.06 -5.56
N GLU A 71 -11.64 -0.98 -6.51
CA GLU A 71 -12.83 -1.84 -6.64
C GLU A 71 -13.03 -2.68 -5.37
N THR A 72 -11.97 -3.31 -4.87
CA THR A 72 -12.03 -4.08 -3.60
C THR A 72 -12.47 -3.22 -2.42
N LEU A 73 -11.97 -1.97 -2.34
CA LEU A 73 -12.38 -1.03 -1.28
C LEU A 73 -13.85 -0.61 -1.40
N GLN A 74 -14.37 -0.50 -2.61
CA GLN A 74 -15.79 -0.18 -2.84
C GLN A 74 -16.70 -1.33 -2.41
N GLU A 75 -16.32 -2.58 -2.69
CA GLU A 75 -17.06 -3.77 -2.26
C GLU A 75 -17.13 -3.90 -0.73
N LEU A 76 -16.03 -3.60 -0.04
CA LEU A 76 -15.96 -3.65 1.43
C LEU A 76 -16.71 -2.51 2.13
N ALA A 77 -17.07 -1.45 1.40
CA ALA A 77 -17.79 -0.30 1.94
C ALA A 77 -19.33 -0.43 1.85
N GLN A 78 -19.83 -1.49 1.20
CA GLN A 78 -21.25 -1.82 1.11
C GLN A 78 -21.73 -2.60 2.35
#